data_AF-A0A3M4A1G6-F1
#
_entry.id   AF-A0A3M4A1G6-F1
#
_cell.length_a   1.000
_cell.length_b   1.000
_cell.length_c   1.000
_cell.angle_alpha   90.00
_cell.angle_beta   90.00
_cell.angle_gamma   90.00
#
_symmetry.space_group_name_H-M   'P 1'
#
loop_
_entity.id
_entity.type
_entity.pdbx_description
1 polymer ?
#
loop_
_entity_poly.entity_id
_entity_poly.type
_entity_poly.pdbx_seq_one_letter_code
_entity_poly.pdbx_strand_id
1 'polypeptide(L)'
;MSNDRPLIFVDLDDTLFQTARKTPANIEKHVATLDISGNANGYMTNVQKSFAHWLLAHSDVVPVTARSVEAYSRVKLPFTAGAICSHGGVMLDVMGRLDQDWNEQMKNTLASYQSRLHELSATTLAIGQELGFSLRGWVVEEAQLFHYVVTKHNESDDSILGKVLAEVQARGLLDGMHIHGNGNNLAFLPEGLAKRYAVQEWLRRDKAINGERPVLGFGDSITDLGFMDECHWWATPARSQLAKMFVGAAHE
;
A
#
# COMPACT_ATOMS: atom_id res chain seq x y z
N MET A 1 -17.01 -4.06 26.56
CA MET A 1 -17.56 -5.39 26.23
C MET A 1 -16.64 -5.97 25.19
N SER A 2 -16.21 -7.24 25.29
CA SER A 2 -15.37 -7.83 24.25
C SER A 2 -16.14 -7.86 22.94
N ASN A 3 -15.59 -7.25 21.89
CA ASN A 3 -16.12 -7.42 20.55
C ASN A 3 -15.51 -8.71 20.00
N ASP A 4 -16.31 -9.77 19.92
CA ASP A 4 -15.85 -11.08 19.46
C ASP A 4 -15.70 -11.13 17.92
N ARG A 5 -16.10 -10.07 17.19
CA ARG A 5 -15.84 -9.96 15.75
C ARG A 5 -14.34 -9.75 15.52
N PRO A 6 -13.70 -10.53 14.62
CA PRO A 6 -12.31 -10.31 14.26
C PRO A 6 -12.08 -8.92 13.68
N LEU A 7 -10.93 -8.32 14.01
CA LEU A 7 -10.39 -7.18 13.29
C LEU A 7 -9.57 -7.71 12.11
N ILE A 8 -9.83 -7.23 10.90
CA ILE A 8 -9.14 -7.67 9.69
C ILE A 8 -8.48 -6.48 9.00
N PHE A 9 -7.16 -6.51 8.92
CA PHE A 9 -6.38 -5.61 8.09
C PHE A 9 -6.22 -6.22 6.70
N VAL A 10 -6.61 -5.48 5.65
CA VAL A 10 -6.63 -6.02 4.29
C VAL A 10 -5.97 -5.05 3.31
N ASP A 11 -4.93 -5.51 2.63
CA ASP A 11 -4.44 -4.81 1.44
C ASP A 11 -5.48 -4.86 0.31
N LEU A 12 -5.37 -3.96 -0.66
CA LEU A 12 -6.40 -3.74 -1.68
C LEU A 12 -6.03 -4.31 -3.04
N ASP A 13 -5.09 -3.67 -3.73
CA ASP A 13 -4.70 -4.02 -5.10
C ASP A 13 -3.96 -5.36 -5.12
N ASP A 14 -4.32 -6.24 -6.05
CA ASP A 14 -3.83 -7.62 -6.19
C ASP A 14 -4.15 -8.57 -4.99
N THR A 15 -4.66 -8.03 -3.88
CA THR A 15 -5.26 -8.79 -2.77
C THR A 15 -6.76 -9.03 -2.98
N LEU A 16 -7.58 -7.97 -3.00
CA LEU A 16 -9.04 -8.06 -3.16
C LEU A 16 -9.47 -7.93 -4.62
N PHE A 17 -8.77 -7.13 -5.41
CA PHE A 17 -9.12 -6.83 -6.80
C PHE A 17 -7.88 -6.46 -7.62
N GLN A 18 -7.98 -6.48 -8.95
CA GLN A 18 -6.85 -6.15 -9.81
C GLN A 18 -7.29 -5.40 -11.08
N THR A 19 -6.31 -4.79 -11.75
CA THR A 19 -6.53 -4.09 -13.04
C THR A 19 -7.06 -5.02 -14.14
N ALA A 20 -7.66 -4.43 -15.19
CA ALA A 20 -8.17 -5.18 -16.35
C ALA A 20 -7.14 -6.13 -16.96
N ARG A 21 -5.89 -5.68 -17.13
CA ARG A 21 -4.79 -6.46 -17.74
C ARG A 21 -4.40 -7.71 -16.95
N LYS A 22 -4.61 -7.70 -15.63
CA LYS A 22 -4.35 -8.84 -14.73
C LYS A 22 -5.59 -9.72 -14.53
N THR A 23 -6.73 -9.32 -15.09
CA THR A 23 -7.98 -10.07 -14.97
C THR A 23 -8.22 -10.87 -16.25
N PRO A 24 -8.47 -12.19 -16.18
CA PRO A 24 -8.77 -13.01 -17.34
C PRO A 24 -9.87 -12.39 -18.22
N ALA A 25 -9.72 -12.48 -19.55
CA ALA A 25 -10.68 -11.86 -20.48
C ALA A 25 -12.06 -12.53 -20.46
N ASN A 26 -12.09 -13.85 -20.25
CA ASN A 26 -13.27 -14.70 -20.42
C ASN A 26 -13.99 -15.02 -19.11
N ILE A 27 -13.93 -14.12 -18.12
CA ILE A 27 -14.65 -14.27 -16.85
C ILE A 27 -15.54 -13.06 -16.60
N GLU A 28 -16.58 -13.28 -15.81
CA GLU A 28 -17.38 -12.19 -15.24
C GLU A 28 -16.49 -11.30 -14.35
N LYS A 29 -16.61 -9.98 -14.52
CA LYS A 29 -15.83 -8.96 -13.82
C LYS A 29 -16.76 -8.04 -13.05
N HIS A 30 -16.49 -7.86 -11.76
CA HIS A 30 -17.24 -6.94 -10.91
C HIS A 30 -16.40 -5.70 -10.65
N VAL A 31 -16.94 -4.51 -10.90
CA VAL A 31 -16.19 -3.25 -10.72
C VAL A 31 -15.85 -3.07 -9.24
N ALA A 32 -14.58 -2.84 -8.95
CA ALA A 32 -14.06 -2.60 -7.61
C ALA A 32 -13.49 -1.19 -7.45
N THR A 33 -12.95 -0.59 -8.52
CA THR A 33 -12.38 0.76 -8.49
C THR A 33 -12.68 1.53 -9.77
N LEU A 34 -12.69 2.87 -9.65
CA LEU A 34 -12.75 3.78 -10.79
C LEU A 34 -11.42 4.51 -11.02
N ASP A 35 -11.21 4.99 -12.24
CA ASP A 35 -10.19 5.97 -12.57
C ASP A 35 -10.64 7.42 -12.28
N ILE A 36 -9.76 8.39 -12.51
CA ILE A 36 -10.02 9.81 -12.28
C ILE A 36 -11.16 10.38 -13.16
N SER A 37 -11.49 9.72 -14.26
CA SER A 37 -12.60 10.09 -15.16
C SER A 37 -13.90 9.37 -14.80
N GLY A 38 -13.91 8.53 -13.77
CA GLY A 38 -15.06 7.76 -13.33
C GLY A 38 -15.28 6.45 -14.08
N ASN A 39 -14.36 6.03 -14.94
CA ASN A 39 -14.47 4.76 -15.65
C ASN A 39 -13.95 3.60 -14.79
N ALA A 40 -14.53 2.41 -14.95
CA ALA A 40 -14.06 1.21 -14.26
C ALA A 40 -12.61 0.88 -14.66
N ASN A 41 -11.72 0.69 -13.68
CA ASN A 41 -10.32 0.36 -13.93
C ASN A 41 -9.77 -0.81 -13.08
N GLY A 42 -10.49 -1.24 -12.05
CA GLY A 42 -10.17 -2.38 -11.20
C GLY A 42 -11.36 -3.29 -11.01
N TYR A 43 -11.11 -4.59 -10.98
CA TYR A 43 -12.13 -5.62 -11.05
C TYR A 43 -11.88 -6.75 -10.05
N MET A 44 -12.97 -7.31 -9.54
CA MET A 44 -13.00 -8.58 -8.81
C MET A 44 -13.51 -9.69 -9.72
N THR A 45 -12.94 -10.89 -9.57
CA THR A 45 -13.55 -12.15 -10.02
C THR A 45 -14.74 -12.55 -9.15
N ASN A 46 -15.52 -13.55 -9.56
CA ASN A 46 -16.64 -14.08 -8.76
C ASN A 46 -16.19 -14.60 -7.38
N VAL A 47 -15.02 -15.22 -7.31
CA VAL A 47 -14.44 -15.71 -6.04
C VAL A 47 -14.06 -14.53 -5.15
N GLN A 48 -13.36 -13.53 -5.70
CA GLN A 48 -12.94 -12.35 -4.95
C GLN A 48 -14.13 -11.55 -4.41
N LYS A 49 -15.16 -11.33 -5.24
CA LYS A 49 -16.39 -10.64 -4.80
C LYS A 49 -17.07 -11.39 -3.66
N SER A 50 -17.21 -12.71 -3.79
CA SER A 50 -17.82 -13.54 -2.75
C SER A 50 -17.02 -13.49 -1.44
N PHE A 51 -15.69 -13.57 -1.54
CA PHE A 51 -14.80 -13.46 -0.40
C PHE A 51 -14.90 -12.10 0.29
N ALA A 52 -14.81 -11.00 -0.48
CA ALA A 52 -14.90 -9.64 0.05
C ALA A 52 -16.26 -9.38 0.72
N HIS A 53 -17.36 -9.84 0.11
CA HIS A 53 -18.70 -9.74 0.71
C HIS A 53 -18.78 -10.50 2.04
N TRP A 54 -18.27 -11.73 2.09
CA TRP A 54 -18.26 -12.51 3.34
C TRP A 54 -17.42 -11.82 4.42
N LEU A 55 -16.23 -11.32 4.07
CA LEU A 55 -15.31 -10.63 4.97
C LEU A 55 -16.00 -9.43 5.62
N LEU A 56 -16.56 -8.54 4.79
CA LEU A 56 -17.23 -7.31 5.22
C LEU A 56 -18.49 -7.58 6.07
N ALA A 57 -19.20 -8.67 5.81
CA ALA A 57 -20.40 -9.01 6.58
C ALA A 57 -20.06 -9.54 8.00
N HIS A 58 -18.94 -10.24 8.18
CA HIS A 58 -18.67 -11.03 9.39
C HIS A 58 -17.49 -10.54 10.24
N SER A 59 -16.80 -9.48 9.84
CA SER A 59 -15.67 -8.92 10.58
C SER A 59 -15.66 -7.39 10.56
N ASP A 60 -14.75 -6.79 11.32
CA ASP A 60 -14.45 -5.36 11.23
C ASP A 60 -13.23 -5.21 10.31
N VAL A 61 -13.46 -4.70 9.09
CA VAL A 61 -12.43 -4.70 8.04
C VAL A 61 -11.85 -3.31 7.83
N VAL A 62 -10.52 -3.20 7.97
CA VAL A 62 -9.75 -1.97 7.78
C VAL A 62 -8.82 -2.14 6.58
N PRO A 63 -9.02 -1.37 5.49
CA PRO A 63 -8.09 -1.31 4.39
C PRO A 63 -6.71 -0.81 4.83
N VAL A 64 -5.64 -1.43 4.34
CA VAL A 64 -4.24 -1.01 4.56
C VAL A 64 -3.53 -0.91 3.23
N THR A 65 -3.55 0.29 2.63
CA THR A 65 -3.21 0.48 1.21
C THR A 65 -2.09 1.48 0.97
N ALA A 66 -1.38 1.27 -0.14
CA ALA A 66 -0.44 2.23 -0.73
C ALA A 66 -1.16 3.43 -1.38
N ARG A 67 -2.45 3.28 -1.72
CA ARG A 67 -3.24 4.33 -2.39
C ARG A 67 -3.28 5.62 -1.57
N SER A 68 -3.21 6.75 -2.25
CA SER A 68 -3.59 8.06 -1.70
C SER A 68 -5.02 8.05 -1.16
N VAL A 69 -5.37 9.03 -0.33
CA VAL A 69 -6.76 9.20 0.12
C VAL A 69 -7.70 9.37 -1.09
N GLU A 70 -7.26 10.14 -2.08
CA GLU A 70 -8.01 10.38 -3.32
C GLU A 70 -8.20 9.08 -4.12
N ALA A 71 -7.15 8.26 -4.28
CA ALA A 71 -7.24 6.98 -4.97
C ALA A 71 -8.03 5.91 -4.20
N TYR A 72 -8.01 5.99 -2.87
CA TYR A 72 -8.85 5.17 -1.99
C TYR A 72 -10.34 5.56 -2.13
N SER A 73 -10.67 6.85 -2.25
CA SER A 73 -12.06 7.31 -2.40
C SER A 73 -12.78 6.74 -3.64
N ARG A 74 -12.01 6.25 -4.63
CA ARG A 74 -12.54 5.60 -5.84
C ARG A 74 -12.77 4.09 -5.70
N VAL A 75 -12.40 3.50 -4.57
CA VAL A 75 -12.72 2.11 -4.23
C VAL A 75 -14.21 2.00 -3.93
N LYS A 76 -14.87 0.99 -4.51
CA LYS A 76 -16.33 0.80 -4.48
C LYS A 76 -16.79 -0.27 -3.49
N LEU A 77 -15.87 -0.80 -2.70
CA LEU A 77 -16.20 -1.72 -1.60
C LEU A 77 -16.70 -0.92 -0.39
N PRO A 78 -17.76 -1.38 0.31
CA PRO A 78 -18.39 -0.64 1.40
C PRO A 78 -17.65 -0.84 2.74
N PHE A 79 -16.42 -0.36 2.85
CA PHE A 79 -15.69 -0.35 4.13
C PHE A 79 -16.32 0.64 5.11
N THR A 80 -16.45 0.22 6.37
CA THR A 80 -17.15 1.00 7.42
C THR A 80 -16.29 1.31 8.65
N ALA A 81 -15.10 0.70 8.77
CA ALA A 81 -14.25 0.83 9.96
C ALA A 81 -13.23 1.98 9.87
N GLY A 82 -13.18 2.72 8.75
CA GLY A 82 -12.09 3.64 8.42
C GLY A 82 -11.06 2.97 7.50
N ALA A 83 -9.88 3.58 7.35
CA ALA A 83 -8.81 3.03 6.50
C ALA A 83 -7.42 3.56 6.84
N ILE A 84 -6.40 2.81 6.45
CA ILE A 84 -5.00 3.23 6.42
C ILE A 84 -4.60 3.41 4.96
N CYS A 85 -4.17 4.62 4.59
CA CYS A 85 -3.79 5.01 3.25
C CYS A 85 -2.31 5.42 3.17
N SER A 86 -1.82 5.62 1.95
CA SER A 86 -0.54 6.26 1.66
C SER A 86 0.64 5.57 2.34
N HIS A 87 0.69 4.24 2.23
CA HIS A 87 1.72 3.38 2.84
C HIS A 87 1.78 3.49 4.38
N GLY A 88 0.68 3.84 5.04
CA GLY A 88 0.65 4.05 6.48
C GLY A 88 0.78 5.51 6.90
N GLY A 89 0.98 6.44 5.96
CA GLY A 89 1.10 7.86 6.30
C GLY A 89 -0.23 8.53 6.67
N VAL A 90 -1.36 7.93 6.32
CA VAL A 90 -2.68 8.50 6.61
C VAL A 90 -3.59 7.46 7.26
N MET A 91 -4.27 7.87 8.32
CA MET A 91 -5.39 7.14 8.91
C MET A 91 -6.68 7.94 8.68
N LEU A 92 -7.74 7.24 8.29
CA LEU A 92 -9.08 7.79 8.09
C LEU A 92 -10.04 7.16 9.10
N ASP A 93 -10.89 7.99 9.70
CA ASP A 93 -11.95 7.53 10.58
C ASP A 93 -13.12 6.89 9.81
N VAL A 94 -14.13 6.42 10.54
CA VAL A 94 -15.33 5.78 9.98
C VAL A 94 -16.16 6.69 9.06
N MET A 95 -15.95 8.01 9.12
CA MET A 95 -16.59 9.00 8.25
C MET A 95 -15.68 9.41 7.09
N GLY A 96 -14.51 8.78 6.95
CA GLY A 96 -13.51 9.10 5.93
C GLY A 96 -12.72 10.37 6.22
N ARG A 97 -12.75 10.88 7.45
CA ARG A 97 -12.01 12.10 7.83
C ARG A 97 -10.61 11.75 8.30
N LEU A 98 -9.66 12.64 8.01
CA LEU A 98 -8.27 12.52 8.44
C LEU A 98 -8.15 12.45 9.98
N ASP A 99 -7.45 11.43 10.46
CA ASP A 99 -7.03 11.31 11.85
C ASP A 99 -5.93 12.33 12.17
N GLN A 100 -6.25 13.31 13.01
CA GLN A 100 -5.32 14.42 13.30
C GLN A 100 -4.14 13.98 14.16
N ASP A 101 -4.36 13.10 15.14
CA ASP A 101 -3.33 12.61 16.04
C ASP A 101 -2.25 11.83 15.25
N TRP A 102 -2.68 10.94 14.36
CA TRP A 102 -1.76 10.22 13.47
C TRP A 102 -1.04 11.17 12.51
N ASN A 103 -1.75 12.15 11.95
CA ASN A 103 -1.14 13.14 11.06
C ASN A 103 -0.06 13.96 11.78
N GLU A 104 -0.28 14.36 13.04
CA GLU A 104 0.72 15.05 13.86
C GLU A 104 1.93 14.16 14.17
N GLN A 105 1.69 12.88 14.46
CA GLN A 105 2.78 11.91 14.61
C GLN A 105 3.60 11.78 13.31
N MET A 106 2.95 11.72 12.15
CA MET A 106 3.62 11.67 10.85
C MET A 106 4.39 12.94 10.53
N LYS A 107 3.89 14.13 10.88
CA LYS A 107 4.66 15.38 10.76
C LYS A 107 5.97 15.31 11.53
N ASN A 108 5.95 14.78 12.75
CA ASN A 108 7.16 14.61 13.55
C ASN A 108 8.11 13.56 12.96
N THR A 109 7.58 12.40 12.57
CA THR A 109 8.34 11.30 11.96
C THR A 109 9.01 11.71 10.64
N LEU A 110 8.34 12.53 9.85
CA LEU A 110 8.80 12.92 8.51
C LEU A 110 9.48 14.29 8.47
N ALA A 111 9.67 14.95 9.62
CA ALA A 111 10.21 16.31 9.71
C ALA A 111 11.58 16.44 9.04
N SER A 112 12.51 15.50 9.30
CA SER A 112 13.85 15.52 8.71
C SER A 112 13.90 15.18 7.22
N TYR A 113 12.79 14.69 6.64
CA TYR A 113 12.70 14.28 5.24
C TYR A 113 12.09 15.35 4.34
N GLN A 114 11.42 16.38 4.89
CA GLN A 114 10.61 17.31 4.10
C GLN A 114 11.40 18.00 2.96
N SER A 115 12.62 18.46 3.22
CA SER A 115 13.50 19.02 2.18
C SER A 115 14.14 17.92 1.33
N ARG A 116 14.59 16.84 1.98
CA ARG A 116 15.33 15.74 1.34
C ARG A 116 14.52 15.02 0.26
N LEU A 117 13.20 14.89 0.41
CA LEU A 117 12.37 14.20 -0.57
C LEU A 117 12.39 14.89 -1.95
N HIS A 118 12.36 16.22 -1.98
CA HIS A 118 12.44 16.96 -3.24
C HIS A 118 13.83 16.85 -3.88
N GLU A 119 14.89 16.94 -3.08
CA GLU A 119 16.26 16.74 -3.54
C GLU A 119 16.43 15.33 -4.11
N LEU A 120 15.99 14.30 -3.38
CA LEU A 120 16.05 12.91 -3.83
C LEU A 120 15.28 12.70 -5.14
N SER A 121 14.08 13.27 -5.27
CA SER A 121 13.31 13.20 -6.52
C SER A 121 14.06 13.83 -7.67
N ALA A 122 14.61 15.04 -7.49
CA ALA A 122 15.36 15.73 -8.53
C ALA A 122 16.64 14.98 -8.92
N THR A 123 17.41 14.51 -7.94
CA THR A 123 18.63 13.73 -8.15
C THR A 123 18.34 12.40 -8.85
N THR A 124 17.24 11.71 -8.50
CA THR A 124 16.84 10.46 -9.17
C THR A 124 16.52 10.68 -10.64
N LEU A 125 15.83 11.77 -10.98
CA LEU A 125 15.53 12.12 -12.37
C LEU A 125 16.81 12.50 -13.15
N ALA A 126 17.73 13.22 -12.52
CA ALA A 126 19.03 13.55 -13.10
C ALA A 126 19.87 12.28 -13.37
N ILE A 127 19.90 11.34 -12.43
CA ILE A 127 20.52 10.02 -12.63
C ILE A 127 19.89 9.28 -13.81
N GLY A 128 18.56 9.29 -13.91
CA GLY A 128 17.86 8.73 -15.07
C GLY A 128 18.34 9.32 -16.40
N GLN A 129 18.47 10.65 -16.45
CA GLN A 129 18.96 11.35 -17.64
C GLN A 129 20.43 11.04 -17.94
N GLU A 130 21.30 10.97 -16.94
CA GLU A 130 22.72 10.56 -17.08
C GLU A 130 22.85 9.16 -17.69
N LEU A 131 21.95 8.25 -17.30
CA LEU A 131 21.87 6.89 -17.82
C LEU A 131 21.16 6.79 -19.19
N GLY A 132 20.64 7.91 -19.72
CA GLY A 132 19.96 7.98 -21.01
C GLY A 132 18.49 7.53 -20.98
N PHE A 133 17.86 7.45 -19.81
CA PHE A 133 16.47 7.04 -19.66
C PHE A 133 15.50 8.21 -19.56
N SER A 134 14.31 8.04 -20.14
CA SER A 134 13.21 8.99 -19.98
C SER A 134 12.38 8.64 -18.75
N LEU A 135 12.56 9.38 -17.67
CA LEU A 135 11.84 9.20 -16.41
C LEU A 135 10.83 10.32 -16.14
N ARG A 136 9.87 10.03 -15.27
CA ARG A 136 9.01 11.00 -14.60
C ARG A 136 8.93 10.64 -13.12
N GLY A 137 8.89 11.64 -12.25
CA GLY A 137 8.87 11.40 -10.82
C GLY A 137 8.38 12.64 -10.07
N TRP A 138 7.89 12.43 -8.87
CA TRP A 138 7.37 13.47 -8.01
C TRP A 138 7.43 13.04 -6.55
N VAL A 139 7.35 14.01 -5.66
CA VAL A 139 7.11 13.78 -4.23
C VAL A 139 5.61 13.63 -4.04
N VAL A 140 5.21 12.55 -3.37
CA VAL A 140 3.81 12.32 -3.00
C VAL A 140 3.52 13.09 -1.72
N GLU A 141 2.52 13.96 -1.80
CA GLU A 141 2.02 14.78 -0.71
C GLU A 141 0.63 14.31 -0.30
N GLU A 142 0.42 14.10 0.99
CA GLU A 142 -0.87 13.74 1.57
C GLU A 142 -1.06 14.55 2.84
N ALA A 143 -2.29 14.95 3.15
CA ALA A 143 -2.59 15.67 4.39
C ALA A 143 -1.68 16.90 4.67
N GLN A 144 -1.24 17.59 3.59
CA GLN A 144 -0.30 18.73 3.63
C GLN A 144 1.10 18.36 4.15
N LEU A 145 1.55 17.13 3.89
CA LEU A 145 2.84 16.60 4.31
C LEU A 145 3.46 15.80 3.16
N PHE A 146 4.76 15.99 2.91
CA PHE A 146 5.49 15.19 1.95
C PHE A 146 5.82 13.82 2.54
N HIS A 147 5.39 12.76 1.86
CA HIS A 147 5.48 11.39 2.38
C HIS A 147 6.64 10.61 1.76
N TYR A 148 6.69 10.50 0.43
CA TYR A 148 7.67 9.66 -0.26
C TYR A 148 7.94 10.14 -1.68
N VAL A 149 9.01 9.63 -2.30
CA VAL A 149 9.32 9.88 -3.71
C VAL A 149 8.80 8.72 -4.55
N VAL A 150 8.19 9.01 -5.70
CA VAL A 150 7.88 8.00 -6.72
C VAL A 150 8.52 8.36 -8.05
N THR A 151 9.06 7.35 -8.72
CA THR A 151 9.67 7.44 -10.06
C THR A 151 9.10 6.35 -10.97
N LYS A 152 8.82 6.73 -12.20
CA LYS A 152 8.32 5.87 -13.29
C LYS A 152 9.14 6.13 -14.54
N HIS A 153 9.26 5.14 -15.42
CA HIS A 153 9.82 5.32 -16.76
C HIS A 153 8.70 5.59 -17.78
N ASN A 154 9.05 6.29 -18.87
CA ASN A 154 8.18 6.54 -20.00
C ASN A 154 8.38 5.54 -21.14
N GLU A 155 9.29 4.59 -20.95
CA GLU A 155 9.66 3.56 -21.92
C GLU A 155 8.86 2.27 -21.71
N SER A 156 9.11 1.22 -22.51
CA SER A 156 8.43 -0.07 -22.39
C SER A 156 9.22 -1.15 -21.65
N ASP A 157 10.27 -0.75 -20.92
CA ASP A 157 11.16 -1.67 -20.19
C ASP A 157 11.23 -1.33 -18.68
N ASP A 158 10.54 -2.14 -17.88
CA ASP A 158 10.52 -2.00 -16.41
C ASP A 158 11.92 -2.23 -15.77
N SER A 159 12.87 -2.88 -16.48
CA SER A 159 14.24 -3.10 -15.97
C SER A 159 15.01 -1.79 -15.76
N ILE A 160 14.59 -0.70 -16.40
CA ILE A 160 15.14 0.65 -16.27
C ILE A 160 15.16 1.08 -14.80
N LEU A 161 14.06 0.86 -14.07
CA LEU A 161 13.97 1.29 -12.66
C LEU A 161 14.93 0.50 -11.76
N GLY A 162 15.27 -0.74 -12.12
CA GLY A 162 16.30 -1.52 -11.43
C GLY A 162 17.70 -0.92 -11.61
N LYS A 163 18.02 -0.42 -12.81
CA LYS A 163 19.31 0.24 -13.09
C LYS A 163 19.41 1.58 -12.35
N VAL A 164 18.34 2.38 -12.37
CA VAL A 164 18.27 3.64 -11.63
C VAL A 164 18.39 3.39 -10.13
N LEU A 165 17.69 2.38 -9.60
CA LEU A 165 17.79 1.99 -8.19
C LEU A 165 19.22 1.62 -7.79
N ALA A 166 19.90 0.80 -8.59
CA ALA A 166 21.28 0.39 -8.32
C ALA A 166 22.23 1.59 -8.24
N GLU A 167 22.08 2.57 -9.15
CA GLU A 167 22.89 3.79 -9.14
C GLU A 167 22.57 4.70 -7.95
N VAL A 168 21.29 4.88 -7.62
CA VAL A 168 20.85 5.63 -6.44
C VAL A 168 21.39 5.01 -5.14
N GLN A 169 21.41 3.67 -5.05
CA GLN A 169 22.00 2.93 -3.95
C GLN A 169 23.52 3.07 -3.90
N ALA A 170 24.21 2.95 -5.03
CA ALA A 170 25.66 3.11 -5.12
C ALA A 170 26.12 4.50 -4.67
N ARG A 171 25.29 5.53 -4.89
CA ARG A 171 25.53 6.91 -4.42
C ARG A 171 25.13 7.16 -2.96
N GLY A 172 24.62 6.16 -2.23
CA GLY A 172 24.27 6.29 -0.81
C GLY A 172 23.08 7.23 -0.54
N LEU A 173 22.17 7.39 -1.50
CA LEU A 173 21.10 8.39 -1.38
C LEU A 173 19.91 7.93 -0.53
N LEU A 174 19.88 6.67 -0.11
CA LEU A 174 18.72 6.01 0.53
C LEU A 174 18.90 5.74 2.03
N ASP A 175 19.89 6.36 2.68
CA ASP A 175 20.08 6.21 4.13
C ASP A 175 18.80 6.54 4.91
N GLY A 176 18.36 5.66 5.81
CA GLY A 176 17.10 5.85 6.56
C GLY A 176 15.85 5.78 5.68
N MET A 177 15.89 5.10 4.54
CA MET A 177 14.76 4.89 3.64
C MET A 177 14.67 3.42 3.22
N HIS A 178 13.45 2.98 2.92
CA HIS A 178 13.21 1.68 2.31
C HIS A 178 12.58 1.84 0.92
N ILE A 179 12.66 0.79 0.12
CA ILE A 179 12.27 0.81 -1.29
C ILE A 179 11.01 -0.02 -1.48
N HIS A 180 10.10 0.48 -2.31
CA HIS A 180 9.01 -0.30 -2.85
C HIS A 180 9.07 -0.26 -4.37
N GLY A 181 9.23 -1.42 -5.02
CA GLY A 181 9.31 -1.57 -6.47
C GLY A 181 8.32 -2.61 -6.99
N ASN A 182 7.44 -2.24 -7.93
CA ASN A 182 6.53 -3.17 -8.60
C ASN A 182 6.18 -2.70 -10.02
N GLY A 183 6.74 -3.38 -11.03
CA GLY A 183 6.65 -2.98 -12.44
C GLY A 183 7.16 -1.56 -12.65
N ASN A 184 6.45 -0.77 -13.47
CA ASN A 184 6.72 0.67 -13.69
C ASN A 184 6.33 1.56 -12.49
N ASN A 185 6.83 1.24 -11.29
CA ASN A 185 6.66 2.04 -10.08
C ASN A 185 7.81 1.77 -9.10
N LEU A 186 8.72 2.74 -8.94
CA LEU A 186 9.77 2.73 -7.93
C LEU A 186 9.49 3.83 -6.92
N ALA A 187 9.41 3.48 -5.64
CA ALA A 187 9.17 4.41 -4.55
C ALA A 187 10.26 4.34 -3.47
N PHE A 188 10.65 5.50 -2.96
CA PHE A 188 11.59 5.64 -1.83
C PHE A 188 10.83 6.23 -0.65
N LEU A 189 10.70 5.44 0.41
CA LEU A 189 9.90 5.76 1.58
C LEU A 189 10.82 6.00 2.78
N PRO A 190 10.63 7.09 3.54
CA PRO A 190 11.27 7.25 4.85
C PRO A 190 11.03 6.02 5.74
N GLU A 191 12.02 5.62 6.54
CA GLU A 191 11.91 4.43 7.41
C GLU A 191 10.68 4.44 8.31
N GLY A 192 10.27 5.60 8.80
CA GLY A 192 9.08 5.77 9.65
C GLY A 192 7.73 5.75 8.91
N LEU A 193 7.73 5.68 7.57
CA LEU A 193 6.52 5.61 6.74
C LEU A 193 6.27 4.18 6.28
N ALA A 194 5.57 3.39 7.08
CA ALA A 194 5.24 2.01 6.73
C ALA A 194 3.85 1.61 7.21
N LYS A 195 3.20 0.71 6.45
CA LYS A 195 1.89 0.12 6.80
C LYS A 195 1.91 -0.45 8.22
N ARG A 196 3.03 -1.06 8.63
CA ARG A 196 3.27 -1.62 9.98
C ARG A 196 2.95 -0.62 11.09
N TYR A 197 3.49 0.59 11.03
CA TYR A 197 3.36 1.54 12.15
C TYR A 197 1.94 2.06 12.32
N ALA A 198 1.23 2.29 11.21
CA ALA A 198 -0.18 2.67 11.27
C ALA A 198 -1.04 1.52 11.81
N VAL A 199 -0.75 0.27 11.45
CA VAL A 199 -1.43 -0.91 12.00
C VAL A 199 -1.13 -1.09 13.49
N GLN A 200 0.12 -0.88 13.92
CA GLN A 200 0.48 -0.91 15.36
C GLN A 200 -0.30 0.15 16.15
N GLU A 201 -0.39 1.38 15.65
CA GLU A 201 -1.19 2.42 16.31
C GLU A 201 -2.68 2.08 16.31
N TRP A 202 -3.20 1.54 15.20
CA TRP A 202 -4.58 1.07 15.13
C TRP A 202 -4.87 -0.01 16.17
N LEU A 203 -4.00 -1.03 16.27
CA LEU A 203 -4.10 -2.11 17.25
C LEU A 203 -4.05 -1.59 18.69
N ARG A 204 -3.16 -0.62 18.97
CA ARG A 204 -3.07 0.02 20.29
C ARG A 204 -4.39 0.70 20.66
N ARG A 205 -4.99 1.45 19.75
CA ARG A 205 -6.30 2.12 19.95
C ARG A 205 -7.45 1.13 20.06
N ASP A 206 -7.46 0.11 19.21
CA ASP A 206 -8.49 -0.93 19.22
C ASP A 206 -8.50 -1.70 20.54
N LYS A 207 -7.33 -2.12 21.01
CA LYS A 207 -7.16 -2.85 22.28
C LYS A 207 -7.67 -2.05 23.47
N ALA A 208 -7.51 -0.73 23.46
CA ALA A 208 -8.02 0.14 24.53
C ALA A 208 -9.56 0.17 24.61
N ILE A 209 -10.26 -0.09 23.49
CA ILE A 209 -11.72 -0.02 23.39
C ILE A 209 -12.34 -1.42 23.49
N ASN A 210 -11.81 -2.37 22.72
CA ASN A 210 -12.41 -3.68 22.48
C ASN A 210 -11.75 -4.80 23.30
N GLY A 211 -10.63 -4.51 23.96
CA GLY A 211 -9.80 -5.53 24.60
C GLY A 211 -9.07 -6.39 23.56
N GLU A 212 -8.65 -7.58 23.96
CA GLU A 212 -8.02 -8.54 23.05
C GLU A 212 -9.08 -9.30 22.24
N ARG A 213 -8.85 -9.41 20.93
CA ARG A 213 -9.72 -10.12 19.99
C ARG A 213 -8.92 -10.67 18.82
N PRO A 214 -9.46 -11.62 18.02
CA PRO A 214 -8.78 -12.14 16.84
C PRO A 214 -8.41 -11.02 15.85
N VAL A 215 -7.19 -11.09 15.31
CA VAL A 215 -6.67 -10.11 14.35
C VAL A 215 -6.09 -10.88 13.16
N LEU A 216 -6.54 -10.55 11.96
CA LEU A 216 -6.06 -11.19 10.72
C LEU A 216 -5.50 -10.15 9.75
N GLY A 217 -4.36 -10.46 9.14
CA GLY A 217 -3.73 -9.64 8.10
C GLY A 217 -3.78 -10.32 6.73
N PHE A 218 -4.24 -9.60 5.70
CA PHE A 218 -4.28 -10.11 4.32
C PHE A 218 -3.49 -9.20 3.40
N GLY A 219 -2.50 -9.75 2.69
CA GLY A 219 -1.68 -9.00 1.75
C GLY A 219 -1.07 -9.85 0.65
N ASP A 220 -0.74 -9.23 -0.47
CA ASP A 220 -0.16 -9.90 -1.65
C ASP A 220 1.36 -9.69 -1.76
N SER A 221 1.86 -8.57 -1.24
CA SER A 221 3.23 -8.12 -1.45
C SER A 221 4.14 -8.59 -0.33
N ILE A 222 5.43 -8.79 -0.62
CA ILE A 222 6.41 -9.16 0.42
C ILE A 222 6.49 -8.07 1.50
N THR A 223 6.37 -6.79 1.12
CA THR A 223 6.36 -5.66 2.05
C THR A 223 5.11 -5.63 2.96
N ASP A 224 4.03 -6.32 2.60
CA ASP A 224 2.83 -6.41 3.44
C ASP A 224 3.06 -7.29 4.68
N LEU A 225 4.06 -8.20 4.64
CA LEU A 225 4.50 -8.93 5.82
C LEU A 225 4.79 -8.00 6.99
N GLY A 226 5.21 -6.76 6.73
CA GLY A 226 5.41 -5.75 7.75
C GLY A 226 4.19 -5.57 8.67
N PHE A 227 3.00 -5.35 8.11
CA PHE A 227 1.80 -5.18 8.93
C PHE A 227 1.12 -6.51 9.27
N MET A 228 1.26 -7.52 8.41
CA MET A 228 0.67 -8.84 8.63
C MET A 228 1.31 -9.57 9.82
N ASP A 229 2.58 -9.31 10.11
CA ASP A 229 3.32 -9.85 11.26
C ASP A 229 2.82 -9.28 12.61
N GLU A 230 2.10 -8.16 12.59
CA GLU A 230 1.44 -7.59 13.78
C GLU A 230 0.11 -8.29 14.10
N CYS A 231 -0.34 -9.21 13.24
CA CYS A 231 -1.62 -9.92 13.37
C CYS A 231 -1.43 -11.31 13.99
N HIS A 232 -2.50 -11.87 14.59
CA HIS A 232 -2.48 -13.23 15.13
C HIS A 232 -2.36 -14.29 14.03
N TRP A 233 -3.00 -14.04 12.88
CA TRP A 233 -2.83 -14.83 11.67
C TRP A 233 -2.69 -13.90 10.48
N TRP A 234 -2.01 -14.40 9.46
CA TRP A 234 -1.97 -13.73 8.18
C TRP A 234 -2.25 -14.70 7.05
N ALA A 235 -2.75 -14.17 5.94
CA ALA A 235 -3.08 -14.92 4.74
C ALA A 235 -2.70 -14.12 3.50
N THR A 236 -2.48 -14.85 2.40
CA THR A 236 -2.08 -14.24 1.13
C THR A 236 -2.77 -14.95 -0.03
N PRO A 237 -3.13 -14.26 -1.13
CA PRO A 237 -3.63 -14.92 -2.33
C PRO A 237 -2.63 -15.96 -2.85
N ALA A 238 -3.10 -17.15 -3.26
CA ALA A 238 -2.22 -18.27 -3.64
C ALA A 238 -1.25 -18.00 -4.81
N ARG A 239 -1.46 -16.93 -5.58
CA ARG A 239 -0.61 -16.53 -6.72
C ARG A 239 -0.01 -15.12 -6.54
N SER A 240 -0.02 -14.59 -5.32
CA SER A 240 0.55 -13.29 -4.97
C SER A 240 2.08 -13.27 -5.11
N GLN A 241 2.68 -12.08 -5.03
CA GLN A 241 4.13 -11.95 -4.96
C GLN A 241 4.69 -12.73 -3.76
N LEU A 242 4.06 -12.58 -2.60
CA LEU A 242 4.45 -13.25 -1.36
C LEU A 242 4.33 -14.78 -1.48
N ALA A 243 3.21 -15.30 -1.99
CA ALA A 243 3.01 -16.75 -2.11
C ALA A 243 4.07 -17.39 -3.02
N LYS A 244 4.48 -16.71 -4.10
CA LYS A 244 5.51 -17.21 -5.02
C LYS A 244 6.89 -17.41 -4.37
N MET A 245 7.19 -16.70 -3.28
CA MET A 245 8.41 -16.93 -2.49
C MET A 245 8.46 -18.34 -1.90
N PHE A 246 7.30 -18.93 -1.59
CA PHE A 246 7.20 -20.23 -0.93
C PHE A 246 6.93 -21.39 -1.89
N VAL A 247 6.37 -21.13 -3.08
CA VAL A 247 6.12 -22.17 -4.10
C VAL A 247 7.42 -22.79 -4.63
N GLY A 248 8.52 -22.03 -4.66
CA GLY A 248 9.84 -22.55 -5.01
C GLY A 248 10.52 -23.35 -3.90
N ALA A 249 10.14 -23.13 -2.63
CA ALA A 249 10.77 -23.72 -1.45
C ALA A 249 10.12 -25.04 -0.98
N ALA A 250 8.97 -25.42 -1.53
CA ALA A 250 8.23 -26.63 -1.13
C ALA A 250 8.74 -27.93 -1.80
N HIS A 251 9.80 -27.85 -2.61
CA HIS A 251 10.41 -28.97 -3.34
C HIS A 251 11.92 -29.14 -3.06
N GLU A 252 12.45 -28.46 -2.04
CA GLU A 252 13.76 -28.76 -1.42
C GLU A 252 13.55 -29.41 -0.05
#